data_AF-A0A6F8YWS3-F1
#
_entry.id   AF-A0A6F8YWS3-F1
#
_cell.length_a   1.000
_cell.length_b   1.000
_cell.length_c   1.000
_cell.angle_alpha   90.00
_cell.angle_beta   90.00
_cell.angle_gamma   90.00
#
_symmetry.space_group_name_H-M   'P 1'
#
loop_
_entity.id
_entity.type
_entity.pdbx_description
1 polymer ?
#
loop_
_entity_poly.entity_id
_entity_poly.type
_entity_poly.pdbx_seq_one_letter_code
_entity_poly.pdbx_strand_id
1 'polypeptide(L)'
;MRQYPGRAFAAGCRRWSPDGTKLRATMDAPAETRPCTHCGKPVPQKASAGRPFRYCRDNDGACQKASRNVRMRHRNAPGLAGQVSRAWEVVDKLDQAVETLTEALHAELSPAGVDRQVAEVRAEAAAEIAAAQAERDEARRDADGAAEQLSRARQGQTAAEHERQRAVAEAAHATQAAATAGELAAAADAAREQAQGAATAADALRFQAERDRDTARAEAATLRQERDTDRRQVAELTRERDAMRVHAEQVSRAAAEAVEQADAFRAESEAASAAAERARTEARTARVAADGFRAEAEAANANAEQSRARLASAETELDGLSTRLREAREAAASAESRAADLGVRLAAALADRDAAQARVAQLSGQVTDLAAALANLSPVAPASSAN
;
A
#
# COMPACT_ATOMS: atom_id res chain seq x y z
N MET A 1 38.75 -23.38 -65.89
CA MET A 1 39.19 -24.75 -66.27
C MET A 1 38.12 -25.31 -67.21
N ARG A 2 38.37 -25.80 -68.43
CA ARG A 2 39.31 -26.84 -68.93
C ARG A 2 39.07 -28.24 -68.34
N GLN A 3 38.29 -29.07 -69.04
CA GLN A 3 38.69 -30.44 -69.44
C GLN A 3 37.84 -30.95 -70.63
N TYR A 4 38.38 -31.94 -71.34
CA TYR A 4 38.05 -32.57 -72.63
C TYR A 4 38.79 -33.96 -72.61
N PRO A 5 38.72 -34.88 -73.61
CA PRO A 5 37.73 -35.18 -74.66
C PRO A 5 37.47 -36.71 -74.87
N GLY A 6 36.71 -37.09 -75.90
CA GLY A 6 36.82 -38.40 -76.61
C GLY A 6 35.53 -38.79 -77.37
N ARG A 7 35.43 -39.24 -78.64
CA ARG A 7 36.27 -39.72 -79.78
C ARG A 7 36.16 -41.22 -80.16
N ALA A 8 35.29 -41.54 -81.14
CA ALA A 8 35.37 -42.68 -82.10
C ALA A 8 34.25 -42.49 -83.19
N PHE A 9 34.37 -42.63 -84.52
CA PHE A 9 35.50 -42.71 -85.47
C PHE A 9 35.79 -44.05 -86.22
N ALA A 10 34.82 -44.57 -86.99
CA ALA A 10 35.02 -45.45 -88.17
C ALA A 10 33.84 -45.28 -89.17
N ALA A 11 33.92 -45.22 -90.51
CA ALA A 11 34.90 -45.60 -91.56
C ALA A 11 34.68 -47.00 -92.19
N GLY A 12 33.93 -47.02 -93.31
CA GLY A 12 33.41 -48.23 -93.97
C GLY A 12 34.36 -49.05 -94.85
N CYS A 13 33.78 -49.94 -95.66
CA CYS A 13 34.51 -50.81 -96.60
C CYS A 13 33.72 -51.06 -97.90
N ARG A 14 34.43 -51.31 -99.01
CA ARG A 14 33.88 -51.76 -100.30
C ARG A 14 34.56 -53.10 -100.66
N ARG A 15 33.96 -53.92 -101.53
CA ARG A 15 34.69 -54.98 -102.26
C ARG A 15 34.19 -55.11 -103.70
N TRP A 16 34.99 -55.74 -104.56
CA TRP A 16 34.95 -55.57 -106.02
C TRP A 16 35.58 -56.79 -106.73
N SER A 17 35.05 -57.16 -107.91
CA SER A 17 35.70 -58.01 -108.96
C SER A 17 36.04 -59.48 -108.61
N PRO A 18 36.48 -60.32 -109.59
CA PRO A 18 36.23 -60.31 -111.06
C PRO A 18 35.91 -61.71 -111.67
N ASP A 19 35.77 -61.76 -113.00
CA ASP A 19 36.13 -62.84 -113.98
C ASP A 19 35.01 -63.11 -115.02
N GLY A 20 35.27 -63.58 -116.25
CA GLY A 20 36.55 -63.91 -116.92
C GLY A 20 36.39 -63.99 -118.45
N THR A 21 37.46 -63.77 -119.22
CA THR A 21 37.39 -63.43 -120.67
C THR A 21 37.61 -64.57 -121.68
N LYS A 22 36.91 -64.47 -122.84
CA LYS A 22 37.33 -64.82 -124.23
C LYS A 22 37.61 -66.29 -124.60
N LEU A 23 37.18 -66.69 -125.81
CA LEU A 23 38.09 -66.89 -126.96
C LEU A 23 37.33 -67.03 -128.31
N ARG A 24 38.06 -66.87 -129.42
CA ARG A 24 37.60 -67.11 -130.81
C ARG A 24 38.34 -68.31 -131.38
N ALA A 25 37.71 -69.05 -132.30
CA ALA A 25 38.40 -69.84 -133.32
C ALA A 25 37.65 -69.74 -134.65
N THR A 26 38.34 -69.29 -135.70
CA THR A 26 37.88 -69.36 -137.10
C THR A 26 39.01 -70.00 -137.90
N MET A 27 38.80 -71.23 -138.37
CA MET A 27 39.73 -71.92 -139.26
C MET A 27 39.19 -71.85 -140.68
N ASP A 28 40.05 -71.56 -141.66
CA ASP A 28 39.69 -71.65 -143.07
C ASP A 28 39.47 -73.12 -143.45
N ALA A 29 38.20 -73.50 -143.61
CA ALA A 29 37.79 -74.75 -144.23
C ALA A 29 37.76 -74.60 -145.75
N PRO A 30 38.06 -75.65 -146.53
CA PRO A 30 37.93 -75.59 -147.99
C PRO A 30 36.49 -75.23 -148.39
N ALA A 31 36.33 -74.35 -149.37
CA ALA A 31 35.04 -73.78 -149.73
C ALA A 31 34.08 -74.86 -150.27
N GLU A 32 33.17 -75.34 -149.41
CA GLU A 32 32.18 -76.36 -149.77
C GLU A 32 31.29 -75.85 -150.93
N THR A 33 31.47 -76.41 -152.12
CA THR A 33 30.62 -76.10 -153.28
C THR A 33 29.45 -77.07 -153.37
N ARG A 34 28.25 -76.61 -153.04
CA ARG A 34 27.02 -77.43 -153.16
C ARG A 34 26.32 -77.13 -154.49
N PRO A 35 25.73 -78.14 -155.17
CA PRO A 35 25.02 -77.91 -156.43
C PRO A 35 23.78 -77.04 -156.23
N CYS A 36 23.58 -76.07 -157.13
CA CYS A 36 22.40 -75.22 -157.18
C CYS A 36 21.12 -76.05 -157.31
N THR A 37 20.15 -75.86 -156.40
CA THR A 37 18.85 -76.58 -156.39
C THR A 37 17.91 -76.22 -157.56
N HIS A 38 18.41 -75.51 -158.58
CA HIS A 38 17.67 -75.26 -159.82
C HIS A 38 18.44 -75.64 -161.11
N CYS A 39 19.77 -75.46 -161.15
CA CYS A 39 20.57 -75.67 -162.37
C CYS A 39 21.80 -76.58 -162.19
N GLY A 40 21.97 -77.20 -161.02
CA GLY A 40 23.07 -78.14 -160.73
C GLY A 40 24.47 -77.51 -160.57
N LYS A 41 24.74 -76.33 -161.16
CA LYS A 41 26.06 -75.65 -161.08
C LYS A 41 26.57 -75.56 -159.63
N PRO A 42 27.86 -75.79 -159.37
CA PRO A 42 28.44 -75.68 -158.03
C PRO A 42 28.35 -74.24 -157.53
N VAL A 43 27.76 -74.05 -156.35
CA VAL A 43 27.63 -72.76 -155.67
C VAL A 43 28.53 -72.77 -154.43
N PRO A 44 29.56 -71.91 -154.34
CA PRO A 44 30.40 -71.80 -153.16
C PRO A 44 29.55 -71.36 -151.96
N GLN A 45 29.54 -72.17 -150.91
CA GLN A 45 28.88 -71.84 -149.66
C GLN A 45 29.74 -70.88 -148.82
N LYS A 46 29.12 -70.17 -147.88
CA LYS A 46 29.84 -69.41 -146.85
C LYS A 46 30.15 -70.31 -145.67
N ALA A 47 31.39 -70.28 -145.17
CA ALA A 47 31.82 -71.00 -143.97
C ALA A 47 31.31 -70.41 -142.63
N SER A 48 30.40 -69.43 -142.67
CA SER A 48 29.91 -68.67 -141.50
C SER A 48 28.46 -69.01 -141.18
N ALA A 49 28.14 -69.20 -139.90
CA ALA A 49 26.79 -69.52 -139.40
C ALA A 49 25.69 -68.62 -140.02
N GLY A 50 24.86 -69.23 -140.85
CA GLY A 50 23.83 -68.55 -141.65
C GLY A 50 23.20 -69.53 -142.64
N ARG A 51 22.05 -69.18 -143.21
CA ARG A 51 21.28 -70.10 -144.07
C ARG A 51 22.03 -70.41 -145.37
N PRO A 52 22.34 -71.69 -145.70
CA PRO A 52 23.09 -72.06 -146.89
C PRO A 52 22.48 -71.54 -148.21
N PHE A 53 23.34 -71.19 -149.15
CA PHE A 53 22.99 -70.70 -150.49
C PHE A 53 22.51 -71.84 -151.38
N ARG A 54 21.18 -72.04 -151.42
CA ARG A 54 20.52 -73.09 -152.25
C ARG A 54 20.52 -72.79 -153.77
N TYR A 55 20.90 -71.59 -154.22
CA TYR A 55 20.75 -71.18 -155.62
C TYR A 55 21.99 -70.44 -156.15
N CYS A 56 22.25 -70.57 -157.45
CA CYS A 56 23.32 -69.85 -158.14
C CYS A 56 23.12 -68.33 -158.02
N ARG A 57 24.23 -67.60 -157.86
CA ARG A 57 24.24 -66.12 -157.82
C ARG A 57 24.66 -65.50 -159.16
N ASP A 58 25.43 -66.25 -159.93
CA ASP A 58 26.22 -65.89 -161.13
C ASP A 58 25.38 -65.55 -162.38
N ASN A 59 24.11 -65.17 -162.19
CA ASN A 59 23.17 -64.79 -163.24
C ASN A 59 21.98 -64.01 -162.62
N ASP A 60 22.26 -62.94 -161.86
CA ASP A 60 21.30 -62.07 -161.15
C ASP A 60 20.18 -62.81 -160.39
N GLY A 61 20.55 -63.91 -159.72
CA GLY A 61 19.61 -64.74 -158.96
C GLY A 61 18.52 -65.40 -159.82
N ALA A 62 18.71 -65.56 -161.12
CA ALA A 62 17.78 -66.24 -162.03
C ALA A 62 17.37 -67.63 -161.49
N CYS A 63 18.31 -68.38 -160.91
CA CYS A 63 18.04 -69.66 -160.22
C CYS A 63 16.99 -69.54 -159.11
N GLN A 64 17.06 -68.51 -158.27
CA GLN A 64 16.11 -68.24 -157.20
C GLN A 64 14.77 -67.71 -157.73
N LYS A 65 14.81 -66.80 -158.72
CA LYS A 65 13.62 -66.25 -159.39
C LYS A 65 12.81 -67.34 -160.10
N ALA A 66 13.49 -68.25 -160.82
CA ALA A 66 12.86 -69.40 -161.46
C ALA A 66 12.25 -70.38 -160.45
N SER A 67 12.97 -70.75 -159.38
CA SER A 67 12.42 -71.61 -158.32
C SER A 67 11.28 -70.94 -157.52
N ARG A 68 11.24 -69.60 -157.43
CA ARG A 68 10.08 -68.85 -156.92
C ARG A 68 8.92 -68.93 -157.90
N ASN A 69 9.15 -68.72 -159.20
CA ASN A 69 8.11 -68.79 -160.23
C ASN A 69 7.52 -70.19 -160.39
N VAL A 70 8.32 -71.25 -160.25
CA VAL A 70 7.83 -72.65 -160.20
C VAL A 70 6.87 -72.83 -159.02
N ARG A 71 7.25 -72.41 -157.81
CA ARG A 71 6.36 -72.50 -156.63
C ARG A 71 5.12 -71.63 -156.74
N MET A 72 5.23 -70.40 -157.28
CA MET A 72 4.07 -69.56 -157.57
C MET A 72 3.13 -70.20 -158.60
N ARG A 73 3.68 -70.86 -159.64
CA ARG A 73 2.89 -71.60 -160.64
C ARG A 73 2.18 -72.81 -160.04
N HIS A 74 2.81 -73.58 -159.14
CA HIS A 74 2.14 -74.69 -158.46
C HIS A 74 1.06 -74.20 -157.47
N ARG A 75 1.36 -73.17 -156.66
CA ARG A 75 0.41 -72.63 -155.67
C ARG A 75 -0.79 -71.93 -156.33
N ASN A 76 -0.59 -71.31 -157.50
CA ASN A 76 -1.63 -70.62 -158.28
C ASN A 76 -2.12 -71.45 -159.48
N ALA A 77 -1.84 -72.76 -159.54
CA ALA A 77 -2.34 -73.61 -160.62
C ALA A 77 -3.86 -73.74 -160.53
N PRO A 78 -4.63 -73.43 -161.61
CA PRO A 78 -6.06 -73.71 -161.62
C PRO A 78 -6.32 -75.22 -161.65
N GLY A 79 -7.36 -75.67 -160.94
CA GLY A 79 -7.73 -77.09 -160.82
C GLY A 79 -7.11 -77.80 -159.62
N LEU A 80 -7.24 -79.14 -159.62
CA LEU A 80 -7.09 -79.98 -158.43
C LEU A 80 -5.70 -79.86 -157.76
N ALA A 81 -4.63 -79.72 -158.55
CA ALA A 81 -3.27 -79.60 -158.03
C ALA A 81 -3.06 -78.36 -157.13
N GLY A 82 -3.67 -77.22 -157.47
CA GLY A 82 -3.59 -75.98 -156.67
C GLY A 82 -4.52 -75.97 -155.46
N GLN A 83 -5.47 -76.91 -155.37
CA GLN A 83 -6.24 -77.20 -154.17
C GLN A 83 -5.48 -78.17 -153.25
N VAL A 84 -4.95 -79.27 -153.80
CA VAL A 84 -4.08 -80.21 -153.09
C VAL A 84 -2.88 -79.50 -152.46
N SER A 85 -2.19 -78.62 -153.19
CA SER A 85 -1.06 -77.84 -152.64
C SER A 85 -1.45 -76.93 -151.46
N ARG A 86 -2.71 -76.49 -151.37
CA ARG A 86 -3.21 -75.68 -150.25
C ARG A 86 -3.74 -76.52 -149.10
N ALA A 87 -4.29 -77.71 -149.38
CA ALA A 87 -4.59 -78.70 -148.34
C ALA A 87 -3.30 -79.11 -147.62
N TRP A 88 -2.22 -79.40 -148.35
CA TRP A 88 -0.90 -79.68 -147.77
C TRP A 88 -0.34 -78.50 -146.94
N GLU A 89 -0.51 -77.24 -147.37
CA GLU A 89 -0.14 -76.06 -146.55
C GLU A 89 -1.02 -75.84 -145.30
N VAL A 90 -2.14 -76.56 -145.15
CA VAL A 90 -2.95 -76.60 -143.92
C VAL A 90 -2.54 -77.80 -143.05
N VAL A 91 -2.26 -78.96 -143.65
CA VAL A 91 -1.69 -80.13 -142.94
C VAL A 91 -0.35 -79.75 -142.29
N ASP A 92 0.58 -79.15 -143.04
CA ASP A 92 1.90 -78.68 -142.57
C ASP A 92 1.79 -77.71 -141.36
N LYS A 93 0.70 -76.92 -141.28
CA LYS A 93 0.40 -76.04 -140.14
C LYS A 93 -0.27 -76.76 -138.98
N LEU A 94 -1.11 -77.77 -139.23
CA LEU A 94 -1.69 -78.60 -138.20
C LEU A 94 -0.62 -79.48 -137.57
N ASP A 95 0.28 -80.06 -138.36
CA ASP A 95 1.45 -80.79 -137.90
C ASP A 95 2.36 -79.87 -137.06
N GLN A 96 2.67 -78.65 -137.54
CA GLN A 96 3.44 -77.68 -136.73
C GLN A 96 2.72 -77.27 -135.43
N ALA A 97 1.39 -77.14 -135.44
CA ALA A 97 0.61 -76.83 -134.24
C ALA A 97 0.56 -78.02 -133.27
N VAL A 98 0.44 -79.25 -133.77
CA VAL A 98 0.52 -80.49 -132.98
C VAL A 98 1.93 -80.70 -132.43
N GLU A 99 2.98 -80.41 -133.19
CA GLU A 99 4.38 -80.41 -132.75
C GLU A 99 4.56 -79.40 -131.61
N THR A 100 4.17 -78.13 -131.80
CA THR A 100 4.24 -77.08 -130.76
C THR A 100 3.44 -77.44 -129.51
N LEU A 101 2.22 -77.99 -129.67
CA LEU A 101 1.39 -78.44 -128.54
C LEU A 101 1.97 -79.69 -127.86
N THR A 102 2.61 -80.59 -128.60
CA THR A 102 3.27 -81.78 -128.04
C THR A 102 4.55 -81.40 -127.31
N GLU A 103 5.34 -80.46 -127.84
CA GLU A 103 6.50 -79.89 -127.15
C GLU A 103 6.08 -79.17 -125.87
N ALA A 104 5.03 -78.33 -125.90
CA ALA A 104 4.51 -77.67 -124.71
C ALA A 104 3.94 -78.68 -123.69
N LEU A 105 3.12 -79.64 -124.13
CA LEU A 105 2.56 -80.67 -123.26
C LEU A 105 3.66 -81.58 -122.68
N HIS A 106 4.75 -81.83 -123.41
CA HIS A 106 5.91 -82.55 -122.89
C HIS A 106 6.77 -81.67 -121.98
N ALA A 107 6.89 -80.37 -122.22
CA ALA A 107 7.60 -79.44 -121.35
C ALA A 107 6.96 -79.30 -119.96
N GLU A 108 5.64 -79.51 -119.87
CA GLU A 108 4.87 -79.45 -118.62
C GLU A 108 4.58 -80.84 -118.01
N LEU A 109 4.26 -81.87 -118.81
CA LEU A 109 3.96 -83.23 -118.31
C LEU A 109 5.15 -84.20 -118.29
N SER A 110 6.33 -83.82 -118.80
CA SER A 110 7.55 -84.60 -118.51
C SER A 110 7.90 -84.49 -117.02
N PRO A 111 8.66 -85.44 -116.45
CA PRO A 111 9.10 -85.36 -115.06
C PRO A 111 9.80 -84.03 -114.73
N ALA A 112 10.61 -83.49 -115.65
CA ALA A 112 11.30 -82.20 -115.48
C ALA A 112 10.38 -80.96 -115.62
N GLY A 113 9.17 -81.11 -116.15
CA GLY A 113 8.10 -80.10 -116.11
C GLY A 113 7.40 -80.11 -114.76
N VAL A 114 6.92 -81.30 -114.35
CA VAL A 114 6.26 -81.50 -113.06
C VAL A 114 7.19 -81.15 -111.89
N ASP A 115 8.46 -81.55 -111.91
CA ASP A 115 9.44 -81.17 -110.89
C ASP A 115 9.67 -79.65 -110.82
N ARG A 116 9.53 -78.92 -111.94
CA ARG A 116 9.61 -77.46 -111.98
C ARG A 116 8.39 -76.83 -111.33
N GLN A 117 7.18 -77.25 -111.70
CA GLN A 117 5.93 -76.78 -111.10
C GLN A 117 5.90 -77.10 -109.59
N VAL A 118 6.35 -78.29 -109.18
CA VAL A 118 6.46 -78.69 -107.78
C VAL A 118 7.53 -77.89 -107.04
N ALA A 119 8.65 -77.51 -107.69
CA ALA A 119 9.64 -76.62 -107.10
C ALA A 119 9.13 -75.16 -106.96
N GLU A 120 8.36 -74.68 -107.92
CA GLU A 120 7.72 -73.35 -107.92
C GLU A 120 6.68 -73.25 -106.80
N VAL A 121 5.71 -74.18 -106.74
CA VAL A 121 4.72 -74.25 -105.64
C VAL A 121 5.38 -74.45 -104.27
N ARG A 122 6.51 -75.18 -104.19
CA ARG A 122 7.29 -75.29 -102.94
C ARG A 122 8.00 -73.98 -102.57
N ALA A 123 8.44 -73.19 -103.55
CA ALA A 123 9.05 -71.88 -103.30
C ALA A 123 8.00 -70.84 -102.88
N GLU A 124 6.81 -70.84 -103.51
CA GLU A 124 5.66 -70.04 -103.11
C GLU A 124 5.21 -70.39 -101.68
N ALA A 125 4.95 -71.66 -101.39
CA ALA A 125 4.56 -72.10 -100.05
C ALA A 125 5.66 -71.82 -99.00
N ALA A 126 6.95 -71.91 -99.36
CA ALA A 126 8.03 -71.52 -98.46
C ALA A 126 8.06 -69.99 -98.21
N ALA A 127 7.72 -69.17 -99.20
CA ALA A 127 7.61 -67.72 -99.05
C ALA A 127 6.38 -67.33 -98.20
N GLU A 128 5.22 -67.97 -98.40
CA GLU A 128 4.03 -67.79 -97.56
C GLU A 128 4.30 -68.19 -96.11
N ILE A 129 4.96 -69.34 -95.88
CA ILE A 129 5.35 -69.79 -94.54
C ILE A 129 6.35 -68.81 -93.91
N ALA A 130 7.29 -68.26 -94.67
CA ALA A 130 8.23 -67.26 -94.18
C ALA A 130 7.53 -65.93 -93.83
N ALA A 131 6.57 -65.49 -94.64
CA ALA A 131 5.75 -64.31 -94.36
C ALA A 131 4.91 -64.49 -93.09
N ALA A 132 4.16 -65.60 -92.98
CA ALA A 132 3.35 -65.90 -91.80
C ALA A 132 4.19 -66.07 -90.52
N GLN A 133 5.44 -66.55 -90.63
CA GLN A 133 6.38 -66.56 -89.50
C GLN A 133 6.87 -65.16 -89.13
N ALA A 134 7.17 -64.30 -90.11
CA ALA A 134 7.57 -62.92 -89.87
C ALA A 134 6.43 -62.10 -89.22
N GLU A 135 5.20 -62.21 -89.73
CA GLU A 135 3.99 -61.58 -89.16
C GLU A 135 3.73 -62.05 -87.72
N ARG A 136 3.82 -63.37 -87.46
CA ARG A 136 3.68 -63.93 -86.10
C ARG A 136 4.75 -63.39 -85.15
N ASP A 137 5.99 -63.27 -85.61
CA ASP A 137 7.10 -62.83 -84.76
C ASP A 137 7.12 -61.30 -84.60
N GLU A 138 6.55 -60.53 -85.53
CA GLU A 138 6.20 -59.11 -85.37
C GLU A 138 5.07 -58.94 -84.35
N ALA A 139 3.92 -59.60 -84.53
CA ALA A 139 2.80 -59.58 -83.59
C ALA A 139 3.20 -60.03 -82.17
N ARG A 140 4.16 -60.95 -82.05
CA ARG A 140 4.74 -61.33 -80.76
C ARG A 140 5.57 -60.20 -80.14
N ARG A 141 6.44 -59.54 -80.90
CA ARG A 141 7.23 -58.39 -80.41
C ARG A 141 6.33 -57.22 -80.00
N ASP A 142 5.24 -57.00 -80.72
CA ASP A 142 4.23 -56.01 -80.36
C ASP A 142 3.48 -56.38 -79.07
N ALA A 143 3.11 -57.66 -78.89
CA ALA A 143 2.49 -58.15 -77.67
C ALA A 143 3.44 -58.05 -76.45
N ASP A 144 4.70 -58.44 -76.60
CA ASP A 144 5.73 -58.32 -75.57
C ASP A 144 5.97 -56.83 -75.23
N GLY A 145 6.08 -55.95 -76.24
CA GLY A 145 6.24 -54.50 -76.07
C GLY A 145 5.02 -53.81 -75.45
N ALA A 146 3.80 -54.28 -75.73
CA ALA A 146 2.57 -53.82 -75.09
C ALA A 146 2.50 -54.28 -73.62
N ALA A 147 2.94 -55.51 -73.32
CA ALA A 147 3.02 -56.02 -71.95
C ALA A 147 4.04 -55.23 -71.11
N GLU A 148 5.20 -54.87 -71.67
CA GLU A 148 6.16 -53.98 -71.00
C GLU A 148 5.59 -52.58 -70.74
N GLN A 149 4.86 -52.01 -71.70
CA GLN A 149 4.23 -50.69 -71.54
C GLN A 149 3.16 -50.73 -70.44
N LEU A 150 2.32 -51.78 -70.42
CA LEU A 150 1.32 -51.98 -69.37
C LEU A 150 1.97 -52.21 -67.99
N SER A 151 3.09 -52.93 -67.93
CA SER A 151 3.87 -53.12 -66.70
C SER A 151 4.41 -51.79 -66.17
N ARG A 152 5.04 -50.99 -67.03
CA ARG A 152 5.54 -49.64 -66.70
C ARG A 152 4.40 -48.70 -66.27
N ALA A 153 3.26 -48.73 -66.95
CA ALA A 153 2.09 -47.94 -66.59
C ALA A 153 1.54 -48.31 -65.20
N ARG A 154 1.45 -49.61 -64.88
CA ARG A 154 1.03 -50.09 -63.55
C ARG A 154 2.02 -49.69 -62.45
N GLN A 155 3.33 -49.83 -62.70
CA GLN A 155 4.37 -49.38 -61.77
C GLN A 155 4.27 -47.87 -61.51
N GLY A 156 4.04 -47.06 -62.55
CA GLY A 156 3.81 -45.63 -62.43
C GLY A 156 2.54 -45.28 -61.63
N GLN A 157 1.44 -46.00 -61.84
CA GLN A 157 0.21 -45.84 -61.05
C GLN A 157 0.42 -46.17 -59.56
N THR A 158 1.10 -47.27 -59.25
CA THR A 158 1.43 -47.64 -57.86
C THR A 158 2.36 -46.63 -57.20
N ALA A 159 3.36 -46.12 -57.93
CA ALA A 159 4.25 -45.07 -57.42
C ALA A 159 3.49 -43.76 -57.12
N ALA A 160 2.66 -43.29 -58.06
CA ALA A 160 1.84 -42.09 -57.89
C ALA A 160 0.81 -42.22 -56.76
N GLU A 161 0.24 -43.41 -56.56
CA GLU A 161 -0.68 -43.66 -55.44
C GLU A 161 0.05 -43.63 -54.09
N HIS A 162 1.25 -44.20 -53.98
CA HIS A 162 2.06 -44.08 -52.76
C HIS A 162 2.55 -42.64 -52.51
N GLU A 163 2.88 -41.89 -53.55
CA GLU A 163 3.21 -40.45 -53.44
C GLU A 163 1.99 -39.65 -52.95
N ARG A 164 0.79 -39.91 -53.50
CA ARG A 164 -0.47 -39.31 -53.05
C ARG A 164 -0.78 -39.64 -51.60
N GLN A 165 -0.63 -40.90 -51.19
CA GLN A 165 -0.83 -41.35 -49.80
C GLN A 165 0.16 -40.66 -48.84
N ARG A 166 1.43 -40.53 -49.23
CA ARG A 166 2.43 -39.78 -48.46
C ARG A 166 2.08 -38.31 -48.34
N ALA A 167 1.75 -37.63 -49.44
CA ALA A 167 1.37 -36.22 -49.42
C ALA A 167 0.14 -35.95 -48.52
N VAL A 168 -0.85 -36.86 -48.53
CA VAL A 168 -2.01 -36.79 -47.62
C VAL A 168 -1.60 -36.99 -46.15
N ALA A 169 -0.72 -37.94 -45.85
CA ALA A 169 -0.22 -38.16 -44.49
C ALA A 169 0.64 -37.00 -43.97
N GLU A 170 1.53 -36.46 -44.82
CA GLU A 170 2.38 -35.31 -44.52
C GLU A 170 1.53 -34.04 -44.30
N ALA A 171 0.47 -33.83 -45.10
CA ALA A 171 -0.50 -32.73 -44.91
C ALA A 171 -1.36 -32.90 -43.64
N ALA A 172 -1.80 -34.12 -43.32
CA ALA A 172 -2.54 -34.39 -42.09
C ALA A 172 -1.67 -34.13 -40.84
N HIS A 173 -0.41 -34.59 -40.85
CA HIS A 173 0.56 -34.31 -39.79
C HIS A 173 0.85 -32.81 -39.65
N ALA A 174 1.03 -32.09 -40.76
CA ALA A 174 1.21 -30.63 -40.74
C ALA A 174 -0.02 -29.90 -40.15
N THR A 175 -1.23 -30.38 -40.47
CA THR A 175 -2.48 -29.83 -39.92
C THR A 175 -2.59 -30.07 -38.42
N GLN A 176 -2.25 -31.28 -37.94
CA GLN A 176 -2.23 -31.60 -36.52
C GLN A 176 -1.18 -30.77 -35.76
N ALA A 177 0.04 -30.65 -36.31
CA ALA A 177 1.09 -29.83 -35.72
C ALA A 177 0.71 -28.34 -35.64
N ALA A 178 0.03 -27.81 -36.67
CA ALA A 178 -0.50 -26.44 -36.65
C ALA A 178 -1.61 -26.25 -35.59
N ALA A 179 -2.50 -27.24 -35.42
CA ALA A 179 -3.53 -27.20 -34.38
C ALA A 179 -2.91 -27.17 -32.98
N THR A 180 -2.00 -28.09 -32.67
CA THR A 180 -1.29 -28.12 -31.37
C THR A 180 -0.44 -26.87 -31.13
N ALA A 181 0.17 -26.29 -32.18
CA ALA A 181 0.86 -25.01 -32.06
C ALA A 181 -0.11 -23.85 -31.72
N GLY A 182 -1.32 -23.87 -32.28
CA GLY A 182 -2.38 -22.92 -31.94
C GLY A 182 -2.90 -23.07 -30.50
N GLU A 183 -3.10 -24.31 -30.05
CA GLU A 183 -3.48 -24.62 -28.66
C GLU A 183 -2.41 -24.14 -27.66
N LEU A 184 -1.13 -24.39 -27.95
CA LEU A 184 0.00 -23.93 -27.13
C LEU A 184 0.13 -22.40 -27.13
N ALA A 185 -0.13 -21.73 -28.25
CA ALA A 185 -0.14 -20.27 -28.32
C ALA A 185 -1.29 -19.68 -27.48
N ALA A 186 -2.51 -20.19 -27.63
CA ALA A 186 -3.66 -19.75 -26.85
C ALA A 186 -3.49 -20.00 -25.33
N ALA A 187 -2.88 -21.13 -24.95
CA ALA A 187 -2.53 -21.41 -23.56
C ALA A 187 -1.46 -20.44 -23.02
N ALA A 188 -0.47 -20.06 -23.84
CA ALA A 188 0.54 -19.06 -23.47
C ALA A 188 -0.05 -17.65 -23.35
N ASP A 189 -1.02 -17.28 -24.20
CA ASP A 189 -1.75 -16.01 -24.08
C ASP A 189 -2.61 -15.96 -22.82
N ALA A 190 -3.41 -16.99 -22.56
CA ALA A 190 -4.20 -17.08 -21.32
C ALA A 190 -3.31 -17.03 -20.06
N ALA A 191 -2.13 -17.66 -20.08
CA ALA A 191 -1.15 -17.57 -18.99
C ALA A 191 -0.55 -16.15 -18.84
N ARG A 192 -0.32 -15.42 -19.95
CA ARG A 192 0.12 -14.03 -19.92
C ARG A 192 -0.94 -13.10 -19.34
N GLU A 193 -2.20 -13.25 -19.75
CA GLU A 193 -3.33 -12.47 -19.22
C GLU A 193 -3.53 -12.72 -17.72
N GLN A 194 -3.49 -13.99 -17.28
CA GLN A 194 -3.56 -14.34 -15.86
C GLN A 194 -2.40 -13.73 -15.05
N ALA A 195 -1.17 -13.76 -15.57
CA ALA A 195 -0.02 -13.15 -14.92
C ALA A 195 -0.13 -11.62 -14.83
N GLN A 196 -0.64 -10.96 -15.87
CA GLN A 196 -0.90 -9.51 -15.87
C GLN A 196 -2.02 -9.12 -14.90
N GLY A 197 -3.09 -9.89 -14.83
CA GLY A 197 -4.17 -9.72 -13.86
C GLY A 197 -3.68 -9.90 -12.41
N ALA A 198 -2.88 -10.93 -12.15
CA ALA A 198 -2.28 -11.17 -10.85
C ALA A 198 -1.30 -10.06 -10.43
N ALA A 199 -0.47 -9.56 -11.36
CA ALA A 199 0.41 -8.42 -11.11
C ALA A 199 -0.38 -7.14 -10.76
N THR A 200 -1.41 -6.83 -11.57
CA THR A 200 -2.30 -5.67 -11.34
C THR A 200 -3.01 -5.75 -9.99
N ALA A 201 -3.48 -6.94 -9.60
CA ALA A 201 -4.07 -7.17 -8.28
C ALA A 201 -3.04 -6.98 -7.15
N ALA A 202 -1.80 -7.44 -7.32
CA ALA A 202 -0.71 -7.24 -6.36
C ALA A 202 -0.26 -5.76 -6.26
N ASP A 203 -0.35 -4.98 -7.33
CA ASP A 203 -0.16 -3.52 -7.29
C ASP A 203 -1.28 -2.82 -6.54
N ALA A 204 -2.55 -3.16 -6.82
CA ALA A 204 -3.71 -2.62 -6.11
C ALA A 204 -3.66 -2.91 -4.60
N LEU A 205 -3.31 -4.15 -4.21
CA LEU A 205 -3.14 -4.54 -2.80
C LEU A 205 -1.98 -3.81 -2.12
N ARG A 206 -0.86 -3.59 -2.83
CA ARG A 206 0.26 -2.78 -2.30
C ARG A 206 -0.17 -1.33 -2.07
N PHE A 207 -0.77 -0.68 -3.06
CA PHE A 207 -1.26 0.69 -2.95
C PHE A 207 -2.28 0.86 -1.82
N GLN A 208 -3.19 -0.10 -1.64
CA GLN A 208 -4.14 -0.09 -0.53
C GLN A 208 -3.42 -0.22 0.82
N ALA A 209 -2.50 -1.18 0.97
CA ALA A 209 -1.74 -1.36 2.21
C ALA A 209 -0.86 -0.15 2.57
N GLU A 210 -0.34 0.59 1.58
CA GLU A 210 0.38 1.85 1.83
C GLU A 210 -0.55 2.97 2.31
N ARG A 211 -1.76 3.09 1.75
CA ARG A 211 -2.77 4.05 2.21
C ARG A 211 -3.28 3.72 3.61
N ASP A 212 -3.47 2.44 3.93
CA ASP A 212 -3.92 2.01 5.26
C ASP A 212 -2.82 2.25 6.31
N ARG A 213 -1.56 1.94 5.96
CA ARG A 213 -0.37 2.27 6.77
C ARG A 213 -0.27 3.77 7.06
N ASP A 214 -0.48 4.61 6.05
CA ASP A 214 -0.28 6.06 6.20
C ASP A 214 -1.49 6.75 6.86
N THR A 215 -2.70 6.20 6.70
CA THR A 215 -3.88 6.52 7.54
C THR A 215 -3.59 6.22 9.02
N ALA A 216 -3.18 4.99 9.33
CA ALA A 216 -2.88 4.57 10.71
C ALA A 216 -1.72 5.36 11.33
N ARG A 217 -0.75 5.83 10.52
CA ARG A 217 0.30 6.76 10.96
C ARG A 217 -0.24 8.15 11.32
N ALA A 218 -1.18 8.67 10.54
CA ALA A 218 -1.82 9.95 10.81
C ALA A 218 -2.70 9.88 12.07
N GLU A 219 -3.54 8.85 12.20
CA GLU A 219 -4.33 8.58 13.40
C GLU A 219 -3.44 8.47 14.66
N ALA A 220 -2.35 7.69 14.57
CA ALA A 220 -1.39 7.58 15.66
C ALA A 220 -0.62 8.88 15.93
N ALA A 221 -0.54 9.83 15.00
CA ALA A 221 0.01 11.16 15.26
C ALA A 221 -1.00 12.02 16.03
N THR A 222 -2.26 12.05 15.60
CA THR A 222 -3.37 12.72 16.29
C THR A 222 -3.52 12.24 17.74
N LEU A 223 -3.61 10.92 17.96
CA LEU A 223 -3.72 10.33 19.30
C LEU A 223 -2.54 10.66 20.23
N ARG A 224 -1.34 10.91 19.69
CA ARG A 224 -0.19 11.38 20.48
C ARG A 224 -0.33 12.86 20.85
N GLN A 225 -0.81 13.69 19.93
CA GLN A 225 -1.06 15.12 20.16
C GLN A 225 -2.20 15.35 21.17
N GLU A 226 -3.28 14.56 21.09
CA GLU A 226 -4.38 14.55 22.06
C GLU A 226 -3.85 14.17 23.45
N ARG A 227 -3.24 12.99 23.60
CA ARG A 227 -2.59 12.52 24.84
C ARG A 227 -1.63 13.55 25.45
N ASP A 228 -0.80 14.20 24.62
CA ASP A 228 0.16 15.20 25.09
C ASP A 228 -0.46 16.59 25.33
N THR A 229 -1.71 16.81 24.92
CA THR A 229 -2.57 17.92 25.35
C THR A 229 -3.25 17.58 26.68
N ASP A 230 -3.83 16.39 26.82
CA ASP A 230 -4.44 15.88 28.06
C ASP A 230 -3.44 15.89 29.22
N ARG A 231 -2.20 15.47 28.96
CA ARG A 231 -1.09 15.53 29.93
C ARG A 231 -0.79 16.95 30.40
N ARG A 232 -0.92 17.97 29.53
CA ARG A 232 -0.77 19.38 29.93
C ARG A 232 -1.96 19.84 30.77
N GLN A 233 -3.18 19.47 30.39
CA GLN A 233 -4.39 19.76 31.17
C GLN A 233 -4.32 19.14 32.58
N VAL A 234 -3.96 17.86 32.69
CA VAL A 234 -3.75 17.18 33.98
C VAL A 234 -2.65 17.85 34.79
N ALA A 235 -1.56 18.29 34.16
CA ALA A 235 -0.47 19.02 34.83
C ALA A 235 -0.87 20.46 35.24
N GLU A 236 -1.84 21.08 34.58
CA GLU A 236 -2.44 22.37 34.96
C GLU A 236 -3.40 22.19 36.13
N LEU A 237 -4.40 21.31 36.01
CA LEU A 237 -5.36 20.96 37.07
C LEU A 237 -4.66 20.50 38.36
N THR A 238 -3.49 19.83 38.24
CA THR A 238 -2.65 19.46 39.38
C THR A 238 -2.04 20.69 40.07
N ARG A 239 -1.55 21.67 39.31
CA ARG A 239 -1.00 22.93 39.83
C ARG A 239 -2.10 23.82 40.42
N GLU A 240 -3.26 23.91 39.77
CA GLU A 240 -4.45 24.60 40.31
C GLU A 240 -4.89 23.99 41.64
N ARG A 241 -5.06 22.66 41.71
CA ARG A 241 -5.39 21.93 42.95
C ARG A 241 -4.39 22.20 44.06
N ASP A 242 -3.09 22.19 43.75
CA ASP A 242 -2.05 22.38 44.75
C ASP A 242 -1.95 23.85 45.22
N ALA A 243 -2.19 24.82 44.33
CA ALA A 243 -2.37 26.22 44.68
C ALA A 243 -3.61 26.45 45.55
N MET A 244 -4.75 25.81 45.22
CA MET A 244 -5.97 25.86 46.04
C MET A 244 -5.77 25.22 47.42
N ARG A 245 -4.98 24.14 47.55
CA ARG A 245 -4.62 23.56 48.85
C ARG A 245 -3.78 24.55 49.67
N VAL A 246 -2.74 25.13 49.09
CA VAL A 246 -1.89 26.13 49.77
C VAL A 246 -2.72 27.36 50.19
N HIS A 247 -3.66 27.81 49.36
CA HIS A 247 -4.57 28.90 49.71
C HIS A 247 -5.52 28.52 50.86
N ALA A 248 -6.09 27.31 50.84
CA ALA A 248 -6.93 26.81 51.94
C ALA A 248 -6.14 26.68 53.26
N GLU A 249 -4.88 26.22 53.22
CA GLU A 249 -3.98 26.22 54.38
C GLU A 249 -3.70 27.64 54.89
N GLN A 250 -3.47 28.62 54.01
CA GLN A 250 -3.25 30.01 54.40
C GLN A 250 -4.51 30.61 55.06
N VAL A 251 -5.69 30.41 54.47
CA VAL A 251 -6.97 30.86 55.04
C VAL A 251 -7.23 30.19 56.39
N SER A 252 -6.90 28.90 56.54
CA SER A 252 -7.04 28.19 57.82
C SER A 252 -6.09 28.71 58.90
N ARG A 253 -4.88 29.14 58.55
CA ARG A 253 -3.94 29.76 59.49
C ARG A 253 -4.39 31.16 59.89
N ALA A 254 -4.75 32.01 58.93
CA ALA A 254 -5.28 33.33 59.20
C ALA A 254 -6.58 33.30 60.03
N ALA A 255 -7.43 32.29 59.84
CA ALA A 255 -8.60 32.06 60.68
C ALA A 255 -8.24 31.65 62.12
N ALA A 256 -7.22 30.80 62.32
CA ALA A 256 -6.73 30.44 63.65
C ALA A 256 -6.10 31.65 64.36
N GLU A 257 -5.23 32.40 63.68
CA GLU A 257 -4.61 33.64 64.17
C GLU A 257 -5.66 34.69 64.56
N ALA A 258 -6.76 34.80 63.79
CA ALA A 258 -7.87 35.69 64.11
C ALA A 258 -8.70 35.22 65.33
N VAL A 259 -8.83 33.90 65.54
CA VAL A 259 -9.46 33.35 66.75
C VAL A 259 -8.58 33.60 67.97
N GLU A 260 -7.27 33.34 67.90
CA GLU A 260 -6.31 33.62 68.98
C GLU A 260 -6.30 35.11 69.36
N GLN A 261 -6.33 36.01 68.37
CA GLN A 261 -6.48 37.46 68.61
C GLN A 261 -7.83 37.78 69.28
N ALA A 262 -8.93 37.16 68.86
CA ALA A 262 -10.25 37.37 69.45
C ALA A 262 -10.39 36.77 70.86
N ASP A 263 -9.65 35.72 71.20
CA ASP A 263 -9.51 35.19 72.57
C ASP A 263 -8.66 36.14 73.42
N ALA A 264 -7.53 36.64 72.89
CA ALA A 264 -6.67 37.61 73.57
C ALA A 264 -7.40 38.93 73.90
N PHE A 265 -8.14 39.51 72.95
CA PHE A 265 -8.98 40.69 73.21
C PHE A 265 -10.10 40.44 74.22
N ARG A 266 -10.64 39.21 74.29
CA ARG A 266 -11.61 38.84 75.33
C ARG A 266 -10.93 38.77 76.70
N ALA A 267 -9.78 38.11 76.82
CA ALA A 267 -9.02 38.04 78.05
C ALA A 267 -8.56 39.43 78.55
N GLU A 268 -8.14 40.32 77.64
CA GLU A 268 -7.82 41.72 77.98
C GLU A 268 -9.05 42.50 78.46
N SER A 269 -10.19 42.36 77.79
CA SER A 269 -11.47 42.97 78.18
C SER A 269 -11.98 42.47 79.54
N GLU A 270 -11.85 41.18 79.82
CA GLU A 270 -12.15 40.57 81.12
C GLU A 270 -11.19 41.06 82.21
N ALA A 271 -9.88 41.13 81.92
CA ALA A 271 -8.87 41.64 82.85
C ALA A 271 -9.09 43.13 83.17
N ALA A 272 -9.42 43.95 82.17
CA ALA A 272 -9.77 45.36 82.31
C ALA A 272 -11.07 45.54 83.11
N SER A 273 -12.08 44.70 82.88
CA SER A 273 -13.33 44.69 83.64
C SER A 273 -13.08 44.32 85.11
N ALA A 274 -12.26 43.30 85.38
CA ALA A 274 -11.86 42.92 86.73
C ALA A 274 -11.00 44.00 87.42
N ALA A 275 -10.16 44.72 86.67
CA ALA A 275 -9.42 45.86 87.20
C ALA A 275 -10.35 47.05 87.53
N ALA A 276 -11.35 47.31 86.69
CA ALA A 276 -12.37 48.32 86.94
C ALA A 276 -13.21 48.00 88.20
N GLU A 277 -13.59 46.73 88.43
CA GLU A 277 -14.30 46.34 89.65
C GLU A 277 -13.41 46.36 90.92
N ARG A 278 -12.12 46.04 90.81
CA ARG A 278 -11.15 46.29 91.89
C ARG A 278 -11.09 47.77 92.23
N ALA A 279 -10.90 48.64 91.25
CA ALA A 279 -10.87 50.10 91.43
C ALA A 279 -12.20 50.66 91.98
N ARG A 280 -13.36 50.14 91.55
CA ARG A 280 -14.69 50.49 92.11
C ARG A 280 -14.80 50.07 93.58
N THR A 281 -14.28 48.90 93.94
CA THR A 281 -14.27 48.38 95.30
C THR A 281 -13.33 49.19 96.20
N GLU A 282 -12.10 49.43 95.76
CA GLU A 282 -11.12 50.29 96.42
C GLU A 282 -11.65 51.71 96.63
N ALA A 283 -12.27 52.32 95.62
CA ALA A 283 -12.90 53.62 95.73
C ALA A 283 -14.11 53.64 96.69
N ARG A 284 -14.86 52.53 96.82
CA ARG A 284 -15.91 52.39 97.83
C ARG A 284 -15.32 52.30 99.24
N THR A 285 -14.28 51.48 99.44
CA THR A 285 -13.58 51.36 100.72
C THR A 285 -12.94 52.69 101.15
N ALA A 286 -12.31 53.40 100.21
CA ALA A 286 -11.72 54.72 100.45
C ALA A 286 -12.78 55.77 100.81
N ARG A 287 -13.99 55.72 100.22
CA ARG A 287 -15.12 56.57 100.63
C ARG A 287 -15.57 56.25 102.05
N VAL A 288 -15.80 54.97 102.37
CA VAL A 288 -16.19 54.54 103.73
C VAL A 288 -15.14 54.98 104.77
N ALA A 289 -13.85 54.86 104.46
CA ALA A 289 -12.77 55.37 105.32
C ALA A 289 -12.81 56.91 105.45
N ALA A 290 -13.02 57.64 104.35
CA ALA A 290 -13.10 59.10 104.35
C ALA A 290 -14.40 59.66 104.97
N ASP A 291 -15.47 58.87 105.04
CA ASP A 291 -16.68 59.14 105.82
C ASP A 291 -16.43 58.85 107.30
N GLY A 292 -15.73 57.75 107.63
CA GLY A 292 -15.28 57.42 108.98
C GLY A 292 -14.38 58.50 109.60
N PHE A 293 -13.33 58.93 108.90
CA PHE A 293 -12.47 60.04 109.34
C PHE A 293 -13.24 61.37 109.53
N ARG A 294 -14.34 61.57 108.78
CA ARG A 294 -15.23 62.74 108.99
C ARG A 294 -16.03 62.60 110.29
N ALA A 295 -16.63 61.43 110.54
CA ALA A 295 -17.34 61.15 111.78
C ALA A 295 -16.41 61.24 113.02
N GLU A 296 -15.16 60.78 112.90
CA GLU A 296 -14.13 60.95 113.94
C GLU A 296 -13.78 62.42 114.17
N ALA A 297 -13.63 63.22 113.12
CA ALA A 297 -13.37 64.66 113.23
C ALA A 297 -14.58 65.44 113.80
N GLU A 298 -15.81 65.07 113.45
CA GLU A 298 -17.04 65.61 114.02
C GLU A 298 -17.16 65.28 115.52
N ALA A 299 -16.89 64.03 115.91
CA ALA A 299 -16.82 63.62 117.32
C ALA A 299 -15.71 64.34 118.10
N ALA A 300 -14.53 64.53 117.49
CA ALA A 300 -13.44 65.30 118.08
C ALA A 300 -13.81 66.77 118.30
N ASN A 301 -14.49 67.40 117.32
CA ASN A 301 -15.00 68.76 117.45
C ASN A 301 -16.07 68.87 118.55
N ALA A 302 -17.03 67.95 118.62
CA ALA A 302 -18.04 67.93 119.67
C ALA A 302 -17.42 67.76 121.07
N ASN A 303 -16.40 66.92 121.22
CA ASN A 303 -15.64 66.78 122.47
C ASN A 303 -14.85 68.05 122.82
N ALA A 304 -14.26 68.74 121.85
CA ALA A 304 -13.58 70.01 122.05
C ALA A 304 -14.55 71.14 122.46
N GLU A 305 -15.75 71.16 121.87
CA GLU A 305 -16.82 72.10 122.22
C GLU A 305 -17.37 71.83 123.63
N GLN A 306 -17.60 70.55 123.99
CA GLN A 306 -17.94 70.19 125.36
C GLN A 306 -16.84 70.58 126.36
N SER A 307 -15.57 70.47 125.98
CA SER A 307 -14.44 70.90 126.82
C SER A 307 -14.41 72.41 127.02
N ARG A 308 -14.70 73.20 125.97
CA ARG A 308 -14.86 74.67 126.06
C ARG A 308 -16.04 75.06 126.96
N ALA A 309 -17.18 74.38 126.84
CA ALA A 309 -18.34 74.61 127.70
C ALA A 309 -18.05 74.33 129.19
N ARG A 310 -17.27 73.27 129.49
CA ARG A 310 -16.81 72.99 130.86
C ARG A 310 -15.84 74.06 131.39
N LEU A 311 -14.96 74.60 130.56
CA LEU A 311 -14.07 75.71 130.93
C LEU A 311 -14.86 76.98 131.26
N ALA A 312 -15.79 77.40 130.39
CA ALA A 312 -16.64 78.57 130.65
C ALA A 312 -17.50 78.42 131.92
N SER A 313 -17.96 77.20 132.22
CA SER A 313 -18.64 76.89 133.49
C SER A 313 -17.72 77.10 134.70
N ALA A 314 -16.48 76.62 134.64
CA ALA A 314 -15.50 76.77 135.72
C ALA A 314 -15.04 78.23 135.91
N GLU A 315 -14.92 79.00 134.83
CA GLU A 315 -14.66 80.45 134.88
C GLU A 315 -15.82 81.19 135.58
N THR A 316 -17.07 80.84 135.25
CA THR A 316 -18.27 81.40 135.90
C THR A 316 -18.34 81.05 137.40
N GLU A 317 -17.93 79.84 137.78
CA GLU A 317 -17.81 79.44 139.19
C GLU A 317 -16.71 80.22 139.93
N LEU A 318 -15.57 80.46 139.29
CA LEU A 318 -14.45 81.24 139.86
C LEU A 318 -14.84 82.71 140.10
N ASP A 319 -15.52 83.37 139.17
CA ASP A 319 -16.04 84.73 139.39
C ASP A 319 -17.11 84.77 140.50
N GLY A 320 -17.95 83.73 140.56
CA GLY A 320 -18.91 83.53 141.65
C GLY A 320 -18.26 83.32 143.02
N LEU A 321 -17.06 82.74 143.09
CA LEU A 321 -16.27 82.58 144.32
C LEU A 321 -15.48 83.85 144.67
N SER A 322 -14.92 84.52 143.67
CA SER A 322 -14.24 85.83 143.77
C SER A 322 -15.16 86.88 144.41
N THR A 323 -16.40 86.96 143.92
CA THR A 323 -17.42 87.89 144.42
C THR A 323 -17.75 87.63 145.89
N ARG A 324 -18.02 86.36 146.26
CA ARG A 324 -18.29 85.94 147.64
C ARG A 324 -17.10 86.21 148.59
N LEU A 325 -15.87 86.07 148.12
CA LEU A 325 -14.66 86.37 148.91
C LEU A 325 -14.50 87.88 149.17
N ARG A 326 -14.91 88.74 148.23
CA ARG A 326 -14.94 90.20 148.42
C ARG A 326 -15.99 90.59 149.46
N GLU A 327 -17.21 90.08 149.32
CA GLU A 327 -18.33 90.33 150.26
C GLU A 327 -17.98 89.90 151.69
N ALA A 328 -17.32 88.74 151.86
CA ALA A 328 -16.86 88.28 153.17
C ALA A 328 -15.83 89.22 153.83
N ARG A 329 -14.94 89.85 153.04
CA ARG A 329 -13.96 90.84 153.54
C ARG A 329 -14.63 92.16 153.92
N GLU A 330 -15.59 92.63 153.12
CA GLU A 330 -16.39 93.83 153.43
C GLU A 330 -17.22 93.64 154.70
N ALA A 331 -17.80 92.45 154.90
CA ALA A 331 -18.51 92.08 156.13
C ALA A 331 -17.58 92.03 157.36
N ALA A 332 -16.35 91.54 157.21
CA ALA A 332 -15.35 91.50 158.29
C ALA A 332 -14.93 92.92 158.72
N ALA A 333 -14.56 93.79 157.78
CA ALA A 333 -14.21 95.19 158.09
C ALA A 333 -15.38 95.96 158.75
N SER A 334 -16.62 95.66 158.34
CA SER A 334 -17.83 96.17 159.01
C SER A 334 -17.98 95.67 160.45
N ALA A 335 -17.56 94.44 160.77
CA ALA A 335 -17.57 93.91 162.13
C ALA A 335 -16.48 94.55 163.01
N GLU A 336 -15.27 94.71 162.48
CA GLU A 336 -14.15 95.36 163.17
C GLU A 336 -14.46 96.83 163.52
N SER A 337 -15.02 97.58 162.57
CA SER A 337 -15.44 98.98 162.79
C SER A 337 -16.51 99.09 163.90
N ARG A 338 -17.47 98.16 163.96
CA ARG A 338 -18.47 98.10 165.03
C ARG A 338 -17.87 97.72 166.38
N ALA A 339 -16.86 96.84 166.41
CA ALA A 339 -16.14 96.51 167.64
C ALA A 339 -15.35 97.72 168.18
N ALA A 340 -14.75 98.52 167.30
CA ALA A 340 -14.05 99.76 167.68
C ALA A 340 -15.00 100.81 168.27
N ASP A 341 -16.15 101.08 167.65
CA ASP A 341 -17.16 102.03 168.18
C ASP A 341 -17.69 101.59 169.56
N LEU A 342 -17.96 100.29 169.75
CA LEU A 342 -18.36 99.74 171.05
C LEU A 342 -17.27 99.90 172.12
N GLY A 343 -15.98 99.74 171.75
CA GLY A 343 -14.85 99.99 172.65
C GLY A 343 -14.77 101.45 173.12
N VAL A 344 -14.95 102.41 172.20
CA VAL A 344 -14.97 103.85 172.52
C VAL A 344 -16.14 104.19 173.45
N ARG A 345 -17.34 103.66 173.17
CA ARG A 345 -18.54 103.87 174.02
C ARG A 345 -18.36 103.31 175.43
N LEU A 346 -17.73 102.13 175.57
CA LEU A 346 -17.48 101.52 176.87
C LEU A 346 -16.49 102.35 177.70
N ALA A 347 -15.43 102.88 177.09
CA ALA A 347 -14.48 103.76 177.75
C ALA A 347 -15.13 105.06 178.26
N ALA A 348 -16.00 105.68 177.45
CA ALA A 348 -16.76 106.86 177.85
C ALA A 348 -17.70 106.57 179.04
N ALA A 349 -18.48 105.48 178.99
CA ALA A 349 -19.39 105.10 180.06
C ALA A 349 -18.70 104.80 181.40
N LEU A 350 -17.47 104.27 181.36
CA LEU A 350 -16.64 104.08 182.56
C LEU A 350 -16.14 105.41 183.13
N ALA A 351 -15.72 106.36 182.29
CA ALA A 351 -15.32 107.69 182.72
C ALA A 351 -16.49 108.48 183.36
N ASP A 352 -17.69 108.40 182.79
CA ASP A 352 -18.90 109.02 183.36
C ASP A 352 -19.27 108.43 184.73
N ARG A 353 -19.15 107.10 184.89
CA ARG A 353 -19.32 106.41 186.19
C ARG A 353 -18.35 106.94 187.23
N ASP A 354 -17.07 107.04 186.89
CA ASP A 354 -16.03 107.43 187.84
C ASP A 354 -16.17 108.90 188.23
N ALA A 355 -16.53 109.77 187.27
CA ALA A 355 -16.91 111.15 187.55
C ALA A 355 -18.19 111.25 188.43
N ALA A 356 -19.16 110.34 188.27
CA ALA A 356 -20.33 110.28 189.15
C ALA A 356 -19.96 109.84 190.59
N GLN A 357 -19.10 108.83 190.75
CA GLN A 357 -18.61 108.38 192.05
C GLN A 357 -17.79 109.47 192.78
N ALA A 358 -16.94 110.21 192.06
CA ALA A 358 -16.23 111.36 192.61
C ALA A 358 -17.18 112.46 193.13
N ARG A 359 -18.27 112.75 192.39
CA ARG A 359 -19.31 113.71 192.82
C ARG A 359 -20.08 113.24 194.06
N VAL A 360 -20.37 111.94 194.18
CA VAL A 360 -20.99 111.36 195.39
C VAL A 360 -20.06 111.49 196.60
N ALA A 361 -18.76 111.18 196.44
CA ALA A 361 -17.77 111.36 197.50
C ALA A 361 -17.67 112.82 197.96
N GLN A 362 -17.59 113.76 197.01
CA GLN A 362 -17.53 115.20 197.28
C GLN A 362 -18.75 115.71 198.07
N LEU A 363 -19.96 115.29 197.68
CA LEU A 363 -21.20 115.64 198.39
C LEU A 363 -21.25 115.03 199.80
N SER A 364 -20.73 113.82 199.99
CA SER A 364 -20.69 113.18 201.32
C SER A 364 -19.80 113.96 202.31
N GLY A 365 -18.66 114.48 201.87
CA GLY A 365 -17.80 115.36 202.68
C GLY A 365 -18.53 116.65 203.09
N GLN A 366 -19.15 117.34 202.12
CA GLN A 366 -19.87 118.59 202.38
C GLN A 366 -21.02 118.44 203.38
N VAL A 367 -21.72 117.30 203.40
CA VAL A 367 -22.76 117.00 204.41
C VAL A 367 -22.15 116.74 205.78
N THR A 368 -21.00 116.06 205.86
CA THR A 368 -20.28 115.82 207.12
C THR A 368 -19.77 117.13 207.75
N ASP A 369 -19.19 118.02 206.95
CA ASP A 369 -18.72 119.34 207.41
C ASP A 369 -19.88 120.21 207.92
N LEU A 370 -21.03 120.18 207.26
CA LEU A 370 -22.23 120.92 207.69
C LEU A 370 -22.78 120.42 209.03
N ALA A 371 -22.73 119.11 209.26
CA ALA A 371 -23.13 118.50 210.54
C ALA A 371 -22.18 118.89 211.68
N ALA A 372 -20.87 118.97 211.43
CA ALA A 372 -19.88 119.42 212.40
C ALA A 372 -20.04 120.91 212.75
N ALA A 373 -20.38 121.76 211.78
CA ALA A 373 -20.61 123.19 211.99
C ALA A 373 -21.81 123.47 212.91
N LEU A 374 -22.92 122.74 212.75
CA LEU A 374 -24.14 122.93 213.54
C LEU A 374 -24.01 122.48 215.02
N ALA A 375 -23.02 121.66 215.35
CA ALA A 375 -22.79 121.19 216.73
C ALA A 375 -22.18 122.25 217.67
N ASN A 376 -21.61 123.35 217.14
CA ASN A 376 -20.73 124.24 217.89
C ASN A 376 -21.38 125.54 218.44
N LEU A 377 -22.66 125.81 218.18
CA LEU A 377 -23.31 127.10 218.55
C LEU A 377 -24.72 126.93 219.15
N SER A 378 -24.84 126.19 220.26
CA SER A 378 -26.00 126.27 221.17
C SER A 378 -25.56 126.10 222.64
N PRO A 379 -26.05 126.88 223.62
CA PRO A 379 -25.34 127.10 224.89
C PRO A 379 -25.89 126.35 226.12
N VAL A 380 -25.01 126.14 227.12
CA VAL A 380 -25.34 125.70 228.50
C VAL A 380 -24.51 126.52 229.50
N ALA A 381 -25.01 126.71 230.73
CA ALA A 381 -24.44 127.59 231.76
C ALA A 381 -23.87 126.81 233.00
N PRO A 382 -24.05 127.22 234.28
CA PRO A 382 -23.02 127.98 235.02
C PRO A 382 -22.57 127.37 236.37
N ALA A 383 -21.41 127.80 236.92
CA ALA A 383 -21.05 127.54 238.33
C ALA A 383 -20.04 128.54 238.96
N SER A 384 -20.40 129.02 240.16
CA SER A 384 -19.58 129.33 241.36
C SER A 384 -18.31 130.22 241.35
N SER A 385 -18.44 131.39 242.00
CA SER A 385 -17.56 131.96 243.06
C SER A 385 -16.04 132.15 242.87
N ALA A 386 -15.59 133.41 242.90
CA ALA A 386 -14.96 134.02 244.10
C ALA A 386 -14.71 135.54 243.90
N ASN A 387 -15.21 136.37 244.84
CA ASN A 387 -15.18 137.85 244.88
C ASN A 387 -15.68 138.59 243.63
#